data_AF-D2CIV3-F1
#
_entry.id   AF-D2CIV3-F1
#
_cell.length_a   1.000
_cell.length_b   1.000
_cell.length_c   1.000
_cell.angle_alpha   90.00
_cell.angle_beta   90.00
_cell.angle_gamma   90.00
#
_symmetry.space_group_name_H-M   'P 1'
#
loop_
_entity.id
_entity.type
_entity.pdbx_description
1 polymer ?
#
loop_
_entity_poly.entity_id
_entity_poly.type
_entity_poly.pdbx_seq_one_letter_code
_entity_poly.pdbx_strand_id
1 'polypeptide(L)'
;TLIAGGPFVLPLAHKHKVKILPADSEHSAIFQCIQGLPEGALRRIILTASGGAFRDLPVEKLKEVKVADALKHPNWNMGKKITVDSATLFNKGLEVIEAHYLFGAEYDDIEIVIHPQSIIHSMVETQDSSVLAQLGWPDMRLP
;
A
#
# COMPACT_ATOMS: atom_id res chain seq x y z
N THR A 1 -10.21 -8.03 -1.90
CA THR A 1 -10.89 -9.14 -1.17
C THR A 1 -10.74 -9.00 0.33
N LEU A 2 -9.52 -8.74 0.82
CA LEU A 2 -9.27 -8.65 2.25
C LEU A 2 -10.02 -7.50 2.93
N ILE A 3 -10.14 -6.34 2.28
CA ILE A 3 -10.90 -5.20 2.83
C ILE A 3 -12.37 -5.56 3.15
N ALA A 4 -13.04 -6.30 2.25
CA ALA A 4 -14.46 -6.63 2.41
C ALA A 4 -14.71 -7.93 3.19
N GLY A 5 -13.73 -8.85 3.21
CA GLY A 5 -13.88 -10.19 3.75
C GLY A 5 -12.87 -10.57 4.84
N GLY A 6 -12.02 -9.65 5.28
CA GLY A 6 -10.91 -9.90 6.22
C GLY A 6 -11.33 -10.66 7.48
N PRO A 7 -12.40 -10.23 8.19
CA PRO A 7 -12.90 -10.93 9.38
C PRO A 7 -13.36 -12.38 9.14
N PHE A 8 -13.61 -12.76 7.88
CA PHE A 8 -14.01 -14.12 7.51
C PHE A 8 -12.84 -14.93 6.90
N VAL A 9 -12.05 -14.29 6.04
CA VAL A 9 -10.94 -14.94 5.32
C VAL A 9 -9.79 -15.26 6.27
N LEU A 10 -9.39 -14.33 7.16
CA LEU A 10 -8.24 -14.51 8.04
C LEU A 10 -8.41 -15.65 9.05
N PRO A 11 -9.54 -15.78 9.76
CA PRO A 11 -9.74 -16.92 10.67
C PRO A 11 -9.73 -18.27 9.94
N LEU A 12 -10.24 -18.33 8.70
CA LEU A 12 -10.20 -19.55 7.90
C LEU A 12 -8.78 -19.87 7.45
N ALA A 13 -8.01 -18.89 6.97
CA ALA A 13 -6.62 -19.10 6.61
C ALA A 13 -5.81 -19.62 7.80
N HIS A 14 -6.01 -19.04 8.99
CA HIS A 14 -5.38 -19.51 10.23
C HIS A 14 -5.81 -20.94 10.59
N LYS A 15 -7.13 -21.22 10.61
CA LYS A 15 -7.69 -22.55 10.90
C LYS A 15 -7.12 -23.63 9.97
N HIS A 16 -6.95 -23.32 8.70
CA HIS A 16 -6.46 -24.25 7.68
C HIS A 16 -4.94 -24.20 7.47
N LYS A 17 -4.20 -23.40 8.26
CA LYS A 17 -2.74 -23.21 8.15
C LYS A 17 -2.30 -22.78 6.75
N VAL A 18 -3.12 -21.99 6.07
CA VAL A 18 -2.83 -21.43 4.74
C VAL A 18 -2.09 -20.12 4.93
N LYS A 19 -0.96 -19.97 4.23
CA LYS A 19 -0.22 -18.71 4.19
C LYS A 19 -0.86 -17.79 3.14
N ILE A 20 -1.17 -16.56 3.53
CA ILE A 20 -1.54 -15.49 2.62
C ILE A 20 -0.27 -14.71 2.31
N LEU A 21 0.06 -14.57 1.03
CA LEU A 21 1.21 -13.79 0.57
C LEU A 21 0.69 -12.53 -0.15
N PRO A 22 1.11 -11.32 0.26
CA PRO A 22 0.71 -10.10 -0.42
C PRO A 22 1.41 -9.96 -1.77
N ALA A 23 0.62 -9.68 -2.80
CA ALA A 23 1.12 -9.40 -4.15
C ALA A 23 1.00 -7.91 -4.52
N ASP A 24 0.28 -7.12 -3.74
CA ASP A 24 0.27 -5.66 -3.90
C ASP A 24 1.66 -5.10 -3.53
N SER A 25 2.16 -4.10 -4.28
CA SER A 25 3.57 -3.69 -4.24
C SER A 25 4.00 -3.24 -2.86
N GLU A 26 3.19 -2.42 -2.22
CA GLU A 26 3.42 -1.85 -0.91
C GLU A 26 3.43 -2.94 0.18
N HIS A 27 2.45 -3.83 0.17
CA HIS A 27 2.37 -4.92 1.15
C HIS A 27 3.44 -5.99 0.91
N SER A 28 3.82 -6.24 -0.35
CA SER A 28 4.96 -7.10 -0.67
C SER A 28 6.27 -6.51 -0.15
N ALA A 29 6.45 -5.19 -0.29
CA ALA A 29 7.59 -4.47 0.29
C ALA A 29 7.64 -4.59 1.81
N ILE A 30 6.52 -4.34 2.50
CA ILE A 30 6.41 -4.53 3.96
C ILE A 30 6.73 -5.99 4.33
N PHE A 31 6.13 -6.95 3.63
CA PHE A 31 6.35 -8.37 3.86
C PHE A 31 7.83 -8.77 3.75
N GLN A 32 8.54 -8.25 2.75
CA GLN A 32 9.98 -8.46 2.57
C GLN A 32 10.79 -7.84 3.71
N CYS A 33 10.45 -6.62 4.15
CA CYS A 33 11.17 -5.94 5.23
C CYS A 33 11.00 -6.59 6.60
N ILE A 34 9.85 -7.23 6.87
CA ILE A 34 9.60 -7.89 8.16
C ILE A 34 10.16 -9.31 8.26
N GLN A 35 10.66 -9.89 7.16
CA GLN A 35 11.23 -11.24 7.20
C GLN A 35 12.43 -11.29 8.16
N GLY A 36 12.36 -12.19 9.14
CA GLY A 36 13.44 -12.40 10.12
C GLY A 36 13.45 -11.40 11.29
N LEU A 37 12.51 -10.45 11.34
CA LEU A 37 12.32 -9.63 12.52
C LEU A 37 11.76 -10.46 13.69
N PRO A 38 12.12 -10.16 14.94
CA PRO A 38 11.50 -10.79 16.09
C PRO A 38 10.02 -10.42 16.19
N GLU A 39 9.23 -11.28 16.85
CA GLU A 39 7.83 -10.99 17.12
C GLU A 39 7.68 -9.69 17.92
N GLY A 40 6.73 -8.83 17.54
CA GLY A 40 6.53 -7.52 18.15
C GLY A 40 7.56 -6.45 17.78
N ALA A 41 8.51 -6.74 16.88
CA ALA A 41 9.51 -5.77 16.45
C ALA A 41 8.96 -4.67 15.54
N LEU A 42 7.84 -4.91 14.84
CA LEU A 42 7.18 -3.91 14.01
C LEU A 42 6.59 -2.82 14.92
N ARG A 43 7.00 -1.57 14.71
CA ARG A 43 6.47 -0.41 15.42
C ARG A 43 5.50 0.39 14.56
N ARG A 44 5.85 0.63 13.30
CA ARG A 44 5.07 1.43 12.37
C ARG A 44 5.23 0.94 10.95
N ILE A 45 4.17 1.00 10.16
CA ILE A 45 4.22 0.83 8.71
C ILE A 45 4.25 2.22 8.07
N ILE A 46 5.16 2.43 7.13
CA ILE A 46 5.19 3.65 6.31
C ILE A 46 4.81 3.25 4.88
N LEU A 47 3.56 3.53 4.54
CA LEU A 47 2.89 3.15 3.31
C LEU A 47 3.07 4.27 2.27
N THR A 48 3.90 4.03 1.26
CA THR A 48 4.19 5.06 0.25
C THR A 48 3.09 5.13 -0.80
N ALA A 49 2.79 6.31 -1.33
CA ALA A 49 1.86 6.50 -2.45
C ALA A 49 2.47 7.39 -3.54
N SER A 50 2.15 7.14 -4.81
CA SER A 50 2.62 8.00 -5.93
C SER A 50 2.02 9.43 -5.89
N GLY A 51 0.86 9.57 -5.26
CA GLY A 51 0.01 10.78 -5.30
C GLY A 51 -1.01 10.78 -6.45
N GLY A 52 -0.89 9.85 -7.40
CA GLY A 52 -1.80 9.75 -8.54
C GLY A 52 -1.72 10.92 -9.53
N ALA A 53 -2.62 10.93 -10.51
CA ALA A 53 -2.63 11.89 -11.62
C ALA A 53 -2.93 13.35 -11.18
N PHE A 54 -3.58 13.52 -10.03
CA PHE A 54 -4.09 14.83 -9.58
C PHE A 54 -3.28 15.46 -8.44
N ARG A 55 -2.17 14.83 -8.02
CA ARG A 55 -1.31 15.27 -6.91
C ARG A 55 -1.00 16.77 -6.94
N ASP A 56 -0.62 17.27 -8.10
CA ASP A 56 -0.12 18.64 -8.28
C ASP A 56 -1.20 19.61 -8.82
N LEU A 57 -2.47 19.16 -8.91
CA LEU A 57 -3.57 20.01 -9.35
C LEU A 57 -4.05 20.92 -8.21
N PRO A 58 -4.31 22.22 -8.50
CA PRO A 58 -5.03 23.08 -7.57
C PRO A 58 -6.40 22.50 -7.21
N VAL A 59 -6.79 22.61 -5.95
CA VAL A 59 -8.04 22.05 -5.40
C VAL A 59 -9.26 22.52 -6.19
N GLU A 60 -9.26 23.76 -6.65
CA GLU A 60 -10.36 24.37 -7.39
C GLU A 60 -10.62 23.68 -8.73
N LYS A 61 -9.59 23.05 -9.32
CA LYS A 61 -9.68 22.32 -10.59
C LYS A 61 -10.16 20.89 -10.41
N LEU A 62 -10.12 20.33 -9.19
CA LEU A 62 -10.51 18.94 -8.93
C LEU A 62 -11.99 18.67 -9.26
N LYS A 63 -12.86 19.69 -9.19
CA LYS A 63 -14.29 19.56 -9.55
C LYS A 63 -14.53 19.36 -11.06
N GLU A 64 -13.53 19.63 -11.90
CA GLU A 64 -13.66 19.62 -13.36
C GLU A 64 -12.96 18.42 -14.01
N VAL A 65 -12.22 17.62 -13.23
CA VAL A 65 -11.45 16.49 -13.74
C VAL A 65 -12.37 15.40 -14.29
N LYS A 66 -11.92 14.73 -15.34
CA LYS A 66 -12.66 13.64 -15.98
C LYS A 66 -11.95 12.31 -15.75
N VAL A 67 -12.67 11.21 -15.98
CA VAL A 67 -12.08 9.85 -15.96
C VAL A 67 -10.89 9.76 -16.92
N ALA A 68 -10.97 10.40 -18.09
CA ALA A 68 -9.87 10.42 -19.06
C ALA A 68 -8.59 11.09 -18.52
N ASP A 69 -8.71 12.01 -17.56
CA ASP A 69 -7.56 12.65 -16.91
C ASP A 69 -6.99 11.74 -15.82
N ALA A 70 -7.84 11.07 -15.05
CA ALA A 70 -7.42 10.11 -14.04
C ALA A 70 -6.61 8.94 -14.65
N LEU A 71 -6.96 8.51 -15.87
CA LEU A 71 -6.29 7.41 -16.58
C LEU A 71 -4.84 7.71 -17.03
N LYS A 72 -4.35 8.94 -16.84
CA LYS A 72 -2.97 9.35 -17.19
C LYS A 72 -2.05 9.19 -15.97
N HIS A 73 -1.87 7.97 -15.48
CA HIS A 73 -1.04 7.72 -14.29
C HIS A 73 0.46 7.95 -14.61
N PRO A 74 1.23 8.62 -13.72
CA PRO A 74 2.62 9.00 -14.01
C PRO A 74 3.61 7.82 -14.07
N ASN A 75 3.47 6.81 -13.19
CA ASN A 75 4.49 5.78 -13.01
C ASN A 75 4.07 4.36 -13.44
N TRP A 76 2.80 4.00 -13.22
CA TRP A 76 2.29 2.65 -13.40
C TRP A 76 1.36 2.52 -14.61
N ASN A 77 1.46 1.40 -15.32
CA ASN A 77 0.49 0.98 -16.33
C ASN A 77 -0.46 -0.06 -15.72
N MET A 78 -1.71 0.32 -15.46
CA MET A 78 -2.66 -0.47 -14.66
C MET A 78 -4.06 -0.50 -15.28
N GLY A 79 -4.95 -1.32 -14.70
CA GLY A 79 -6.36 -1.36 -15.07
C GLY A 79 -7.11 -0.09 -14.67
N LYS A 80 -8.17 0.26 -15.42
CA LYS A 80 -8.92 1.52 -15.25
C LYS A 80 -9.39 1.80 -13.82
N LYS A 81 -9.89 0.78 -13.12
CA LYS A 81 -10.42 0.92 -11.74
C LYS A 81 -9.32 1.37 -10.78
N ILE A 82 -8.21 0.63 -10.70
CA ILE A 82 -7.09 0.97 -9.81
C ILE A 82 -6.44 2.30 -10.20
N THR A 83 -6.41 2.64 -11.49
CA THR A 83 -5.90 3.94 -11.93
C THR A 83 -6.74 5.11 -11.42
N VAL A 84 -8.08 5.00 -11.44
CA VAL A 84 -8.97 6.03 -10.88
C VAL A 84 -8.86 6.09 -9.36
N ASP A 85 -8.78 4.95 -8.70
CA ASP A 85 -8.60 4.89 -7.24
C ASP A 85 -7.27 5.50 -6.81
N SER A 86 -6.22 5.34 -7.61
CA SER A 86 -4.92 5.98 -7.37
C SER A 86 -5.01 7.50 -7.53
N ALA A 87 -5.70 8.00 -8.57
CA ALA A 87 -5.90 9.42 -8.79
C ALA A 87 -6.69 10.13 -7.67
N THR A 88 -7.53 9.38 -6.96
CA THR A 88 -8.35 9.88 -5.83
C THR A 88 -7.74 9.56 -4.47
N LEU A 89 -6.59 8.86 -4.42
CA LEU A 89 -6.00 8.25 -3.23
C LEU A 89 -6.89 7.24 -2.49
N PHE A 90 -8.06 6.89 -3.05
CA PHE A 90 -8.90 5.85 -2.50
C PHE A 90 -8.19 4.50 -2.48
N ASN A 91 -7.31 4.24 -3.45
CA ASN A 91 -6.46 3.05 -3.45
C ASN A 91 -5.66 2.95 -2.14
N LYS A 92 -5.03 4.04 -1.73
CA LYS A 92 -4.21 4.07 -0.51
C LYS A 92 -5.07 3.85 0.75
N GLY A 93 -6.30 4.36 0.76
CA GLY A 93 -7.26 4.08 1.84
C GLY A 93 -7.61 2.60 1.95
N LEU A 94 -7.80 1.91 0.81
CA LEU A 94 -8.01 0.47 0.77
C LEU A 94 -6.78 -0.29 1.27
N GLU A 95 -5.59 0.14 0.84
CA GLU A 95 -4.33 -0.48 1.23
C GLU A 95 -3.99 -0.31 2.72
N VAL A 96 -4.41 0.78 3.36
CA VAL A 96 -4.31 0.96 4.83
C VAL A 96 -5.10 -0.12 5.55
N ILE A 97 -6.36 -0.36 5.15
CA ILE A 97 -7.20 -1.41 5.73
C ILE A 97 -6.56 -2.79 5.49
N GLU A 98 -6.01 -3.00 4.29
CA GLU A 98 -5.31 -4.24 3.97
C GLU A 98 -4.04 -4.45 4.81
N ALA A 99 -3.24 -3.41 5.05
CA ALA A 99 -2.06 -3.47 5.90
C ALA A 99 -2.40 -3.81 7.36
N HIS A 100 -3.48 -3.22 7.91
CA HIS A 100 -4.01 -3.58 9.22
C HIS A 100 -4.33 -5.08 9.30
N TYR A 101 -5.05 -5.61 8.31
CA TYR A 101 -5.43 -7.03 8.28
C TYR A 101 -4.27 -7.99 8.02
N LEU A 102 -3.30 -7.62 7.19
CA LEU A 102 -2.16 -8.48 6.84
C LEU A 102 -1.10 -8.54 7.93
N PHE A 103 -0.83 -7.42 8.59
CA PHE A 103 0.33 -7.26 9.49
C PHE A 103 -0.05 -7.01 10.94
N GLY A 104 -1.34 -6.82 11.24
CA GLY A 104 -1.82 -6.55 12.61
C GLY A 104 -1.41 -5.19 13.15
N ALA A 105 -1.00 -4.25 12.28
CA ALA A 105 -0.70 -2.89 12.68
C ALA A 105 -1.99 -2.12 12.99
N GLU A 106 -2.02 -1.38 14.09
CA GLU A 106 -3.13 -0.46 14.39
C GLU A 106 -3.16 0.69 13.37
N TYR A 107 -4.34 1.26 13.13
CA TYR A 107 -4.48 2.33 12.12
C TYR A 107 -3.60 3.56 12.41
N ASP A 108 -3.42 3.89 13.69
CA ASP A 108 -2.55 5.00 14.12
C ASP A 108 -1.05 4.72 13.87
N ASP A 109 -0.68 3.45 13.65
CA ASP A 109 0.67 2.99 13.34
C ASP A 109 0.88 2.76 11.83
N ILE A 110 -0.02 3.25 10.97
CA ILE A 110 0.12 3.22 9.50
C ILE A 110 0.21 4.65 8.97
N GLU A 111 1.42 5.07 8.63
CA GLU A 111 1.70 6.41 8.12
C GLU A 111 1.74 6.42 6.59
N ILE A 112 0.99 7.33 5.96
CA ILE A 112 1.02 7.48 4.49
C ILE A 112 2.02 8.56 4.11
N VAL A 113 2.94 8.23 3.20
CA VAL A 113 3.91 9.20 2.65
C VAL A 113 3.76 9.29 1.12
N ILE A 114 3.65 10.51 0.59
CA ILE A 114 3.68 10.71 -0.86
C ILE A 114 5.13 10.59 -1.34
N HIS A 115 5.39 9.54 -2.13
CA HIS A 115 6.67 9.27 -2.80
C HIS A 115 6.47 9.24 -4.32
N PRO A 116 6.56 10.41 -5.00
CA PRO A 116 6.28 10.57 -6.42
C PRO A 116 7.03 9.64 -7.37
N GLN A 117 8.21 9.16 -6.98
CA GLN A 117 9.08 8.36 -7.83
C GLN A 117 8.69 6.87 -7.83
N SER A 118 7.93 6.42 -6.82
CA SER A 118 7.55 5.00 -6.65
C SER A 118 8.75 4.05 -6.75
N ILE A 119 9.87 4.42 -6.13
CA ILE A 119 11.09 3.60 -6.06
C ILE A 119 11.15 2.86 -4.72
N ILE A 120 10.92 3.58 -3.62
CA ILE A 120 10.62 2.95 -2.34
C ILE A 120 9.16 2.51 -2.38
N HIS A 121 8.91 1.21 -2.34
CA HIS A 121 7.56 0.67 -2.44
C HIS A 121 6.82 0.64 -1.11
N SER A 122 7.53 0.52 0.02
CA SER A 122 7.07 0.84 1.38
C SER A 122 8.21 0.62 2.36
N MET A 123 7.99 1.02 3.61
CA MET A 123 8.96 0.87 4.69
C MET A 123 8.30 0.39 5.97
N VAL A 124 9.12 -0.11 6.89
CA VAL A 124 8.72 -0.45 8.26
C VAL A 124 9.69 0.20 9.24
N GLU A 125 9.15 0.78 10.30
CA GLU A 125 9.91 1.21 11.47
C GLU A 125 9.86 0.11 12.52
N THR A 126 11.00 -0.23 13.11
CA THR A 126 11.11 -1.20 14.19
C THR A 126 11.11 -0.55 15.56
N GLN A 127 10.91 -1.33 16.63
CA GLN A 127 10.85 -0.84 18.01
C GLN A 127 12.13 -0.09 18.47
N ASP A 128 13.28 -0.40 17.86
CA ASP A 128 14.55 0.29 18.09
C ASP A 128 14.73 1.56 17.22
N SER A 129 13.67 1.97 16.51
CA SER A 129 13.63 3.11 15.58
C SER A 129 14.45 2.94 14.29
N SER A 130 14.94 1.73 13.97
CA SER A 130 15.50 1.46 12.65
C SER A 130 14.37 1.48 11.59
N VAL A 131 14.70 1.91 10.37
CA VAL A 131 13.76 1.89 9.24
C VAL A 131 14.30 0.99 8.15
N LEU A 132 13.51 -0.01 7.76
CA LEU A 132 13.80 -0.91 6.65
C LEU A 132 12.89 -0.57 5.48
N ALA A 133 13.44 -0.53 4.28
CA ALA A 133 12.73 -0.16 3.06
C ALA A 133 13.01 -1.18 1.96
N GLN A 134 11.99 -1.51 1.17
CA GLN A 134 12.16 -2.26 -0.07
C GLN A 134 12.11 -1.28 -1.25
N LEU A 135 13.07 -1.43 -2.16
CA LEU A 135 13.24 -0.54 -3.31
C LEU A 135 13.29 -1.34 -4.60
N GLY A 136 12.70 -0.78 -5.65
CA GLY A 136 12.76 -1.33 -6.99
C GLY A 136 12.15 -0.39 -8.02
N TRP A 137 12.26 -0.75 -9.30
CA TRP A 137 11.46 -0.09 -10.32
C TRP A 137 9.97 -0.39 -10.09
N PRO A 138 9.05 0.51 -10.53
CA PRO A 138 7.61 0.29 -10.44
C PRO A 138 7.19 -0.79 -11.45
N ASP A 139 7.38 -2.04 -11.05
CA ASP A 139 7.21 -3.22 -11.87
C ASP A 139 6.63 -4.39 -11.05
N MET A 140 5.41 -4.79 -11.40
CA MET A 140 4.67 -5.86 -10.73
C MET A 140 5.20 -7.27 -11.01
N ARG A 141 6.32 -7.42 -11.74
CA ARG A 141 7.03 -8.71 -11.85
C ARG A 141 7.89 -9.02 -10.62
N LEU A 142 8.14 -8.02 -9.77
CA LEU A 142 8.96 -8.14 -8.57
C LEU A 142 8.15 -8.65 -7.35
N PRO A 143 7.01 -8.02 -6.98
CA PRO A 143 6.04 -8.62 -6.06
C PRO A 143 5.50 -9.96 -6.57
#